data_AF-A0A520J062-F1
#
_entry.id   AF-A0A520J062-F1
#
_cell.length_a   1.000
_cell.length_b   1.000
_cell.length_c   1.000
_cell.angle_alpha   90.00
_cell.angle_beta   90.00
_cell.angle_gamma   90.00
#
_symmetry.space_group_name_H-M   'P 1'
#
loop_
_entity.id
_entity.type
_entity.pdbx_description
1 polymer ?
#
loop_
_entity_poly.entity_id
_entity_poly.type
_entity_poly.pdbx_seq_one_letter_code
_entity_poly.pdbx_strand_id
1 'polypeptide(L)'
;MKHPFKQKSGLTGIDIASSDGALVKDINISNVIIDSLENPIFIKLGNRLRRTSVTPKGKKGVVSGINFSNIIIKNSGISPTTVTGFPDNTITDINFRDIFITHSGGGTAKDTSLVVAENSDHYPGTRMFVRKLPATGFYLRHVKNISFNNVQINIVGNDPRAILVADDVKEMELKGVKYQSLTPLAHVLILKDSEDIVISAPKIQGKIQQINSKLISIQK
;
A
#
# COMPACT_ATOMS: atom_id res chain seq x y z
N MET A 1 3.76 -21.88 7.44
CA MET A 1 4.20 -21.66 6.04
C MET A 1 5.70 -21.40 6.07
N LYS A 2 6.51 -22.01 5.19
CA LYS A 2 7.94 -21.69 5.09
C LYS A 2 8.08 -20.37 4.32
N HIS A 3 8.63 -19.35 4.98
CA HIS A 3 8.97 -18.05 4.39
C HIS A 3 9.99 -18.24 3.24
N PRO A 4 10.04 -17.37 2.21
CA PRO A 4 11.15 -17.36 1.24
C PRO A 4 12.55 -17.30 1.88
N PHE A 5 12.67 -16.84 3.13
CA PHE A 5 13.92 -16.86 3.92
C PHE A 5 14.07 -18.12 4.81
N LYS A 6 13.31 -19.20 4.53
CA LYS A 6 13.31 -20.48 5.27
C LYS A 6 12.93 -20.39 6.77
N GLN A 7 12.14 -19.38 7.16
CA GLN A 7 11.66 -19.19 8.54
C GLN A 7 10.12 -19.37 8.68
N LYS A 8 9.56 -19.38 9.89
CA LYS A 8 8.10 -19.25 10.08
C LYS A 8 7.74 -17.77 9.86
N SER A 9 6.86 -17.50 8.90
CA SER A 9 6.41 -16.14 8.57
C SER A 9 5.12 -15.77 9.30
N GLY A 10 5.07 -14.56 9.86
CA GLY A 10 3.83 -13.92 10.27
C GLY A 10 2.97 -13.50 9.06
N LEU A 11 1.69 -13.27 9.26
CA LEU A 11 0.82 -12.81 8.16
C LEU A 11 1.09 -11.33 7.83
N THR A 12 1.05 -10.48 8.84
CA THR A 12 1.06 -9.02 8.69
C THR A 12 1.88 -8.38 9.79
N GLY A 13 2.62 -7.31 9.47
CA GLY A 13 3.37 -6.54 10.46
C GLY A 13 2.47 -5.60 11.24
N ILE A 14 1.82 -4.68 10.52
CA ILE A 14 0.84 -3.74 11.08
C ILE A 14 -0.48 -3.91 10.32
N ASP A 15 -1.56 -4.18 11.03
CA ASP A 15 -2.91 -4.34 10.47
C ASP A 15 -3.85 -3.30 11.10
N ILE A 16 -4.43 -2.43 10.27
CA ILE A 16 -5.38 -1.40 10.66
C ILE A 16 -6.64 -1.58 9.81
N ALA A 17 -7.73 -1.99 10.44
CA ALA A 17 -8.99 -2.23 9.74
C ALA A 17 -10.15 -1.50 10.41
N SER A 18 -10.97 -0.83 9.60
CA SER A 18 -12.29 -0.33 10.01
C SER A 18 -13.38 -1.21 9.40
N SER A 19 -14.40 -1.53 10.20
CA SER A 19 -15.59 -2.28 9.78
C SER A 19 -16.82 -1.74 10.50
N ASP A 20 -17.99 -1.92 9.89
CA ASP A 20 -19.30 -1.67 10.50
C ASP A 20 -19.46 -0.28 11.17
N GLY A 21 -18.89 0.75 10.54
CA GLY A 21 -19.00 2.13 11.01
C GLY A 21 -17.95 2.57 12.03
N ALA A 22 -16.91 1.76 12.26
CA ALA A 22 -15.83 2.11 13.18
C ALA A 22 -15.04 3.35 12.72
N LEU A 23 -14.68 4.19 13.69
CA LEU A 23 -13.81 5.34 13.48
C LEU A 23 -12.41 4.96 13.92
N VAL A 24 -11.47 4.94 12.98
CA VAL A 24 -10.07 4.64 13.22
C VAL A 24 -9.28 5.87 12.81
N LYS A 25 -8.87 6.68 13.79
CA LYS A 25 -8.26 7.97 13.49
C LYS A 25 -7.18 8.39 14.47
N ASP A 26 -6.35 9.32 14.04
CA ASP A 26 -5.37 10.03 14.87
C ASP A 26 -4.34 9.06 15.51
N ILE A 27 -3.77 8.17 14.69
CA ILE A 27 -2.86 7.10 15.13
C ILE A 27 -1.43 7.44 14.73
N ASN A 28 -0.49 7.34 15.68
CA ASN A 28 0.94 7.43 15.41
C ASN A 28 1.60 6.09 15.71
N ILE A 29 2.32 5.53 14.73
CA ILE A 29 3.12 4.32 14.88
C ILE A 29 4.56 4.67 14.54
N SER A 30 5.47 4.49 15.49
CA SER A 30 6.86 4.87 15.29
C SER A 30 7.87 3.97 15.99
N ASN A 31 9.10 3.95 15.46
CA ASN A 31 10.25 3.24 16.03
C ASN A 31 10.02 1.73 16.14
N VAL A 32 9.54 1.13 15.04
CA VAL A 32 9.20 -0.29 14.98
C VAL A 32 10.17 -1.03 14.06
N ILE A 33 10.68 -2.17 14.53
CA ILE A 33 11.39 -3.14 13.69
C ILE A 33 10.50 -4.37 13.56
N ILE A 34 10.24 -4.78 12.32
CA ILE A 34 9.44 -5.96 12.00
C ILE A 34 10.29 -6.91 11.16
N ASP A 35 10.22 -8.21 11.44
CA ASP A 35 10.98 -9.23 10.72
C ASP A 35 10.06 -10.41 10.37
N SER A 36 10.25 -10.95 9.16
CA SER A 36 9.71 -12.24 8.72
C SER A 36 8.19 -12.31 8.72
N LEU A 37 7.58 -11.56 7.81
CA LEU A 37 6.14 -11.49 7.58
C LEU A 37 5.81 -11.59 6.08
N GLU A 38 4.52 -11.75 5.74
CA GLU A 38 4.09 -11.77 4.35
C GLU A 38 3.73 -10.38 3.80
N ASN A 39 2.93 -9.60 4.54
CA ASN A 39 2.47 -8.26 4.17
C ASN A 39 2.95 -7.20 5.20
N PRO A 40 3.73 -6.17 4.79
CA PRO A 40 4.34 -5.23 5.73
C PRO A 40 3.32 -4.45 6.57
N ILE A 41 2.45 -3.71 5.89
CA ILE A 41 1.42 -2.86 6.47
C ILE A 41 0.14 -3.09 5.67
N PHE A 42 -0.96 -3.31 6.39
CA PHE A 42 -2.31 -3.45 5.84
C PHE A 42 -3.20 -2.38 6.44
N ILE A 43 -3.83 -1.59 5.59
CA ILE A 43 -4.86 -0.63 5.99
C ILE A 43 -6.09 -0.87 5.12
N LYS A 44 -7.22 -1.17 5.77
CA LYS A 44 -8.49 -1.40 5.09
C LYS A 44 -9.62 -0.62 5.73
N LEU A 45 -10.29 0.19 4.92
CA LEU A 45 -11.63 0.67 5.22
C LEU A 45 -12.63 -0.28 4.55
N GLY A 46 -13.39 -1.03 5.36
CA GLY A 46 -14.31 -2.07 4.90
C GLY A 46 -15.73 -1.58 4.66
N ASN A 47 -16.40 -2.14 3.65
CA ASN A 47 -17.79 -1.86 3.28
C ASN A 47 -18.76 -2.97 3.74
N ARG A 48 -18.42 -3.70 4.81
CA ARG A 48 -19.29 -4.75 5.38
C ARG A 48 -20.61 -4.20 5.91
N LEU A 49 -20.58 -2.99 6.49
CA LEU A 49 -21.74 -2.17 6.88
C LEU A 49 -22.83 -2.89 7.70
N ARG A 50 -22.47 -3.88 8.54
CA ARG A 50 -23.47 -4.56 9.39
C ARG A 50 -23.97 -3.63 10.49
N ARG A 51 -25.20 -3.89 10.92
CA ARG A 51 -25.70 -3.34 12.18
C ARG A 51 -24.91 -3.94 13.34
N THR A 52 -24.51 -3.10 14.28
CA THR A 52 -24.00 -3.52 15.60
C THR A 52 -24.93 -3.02 16.70
N SER A 53 -24.59 -3.26 17.96
CA SER A 53 -25.33 -2.69 19.10
C SER A 53 -25.25 -1.16 19.16
N VAL A 54 -24.22 -0.56 18.56
CA VAL A 54 -23.91 0.89 18.66
C VAL A 54 -23.86 1.59 17.30
N THR A 55 -23.95 0.86 16.19
CA THR A 55 -23.96 1.42 14.82
C THR A 55 -25.15 0.91 14.00
N PRO A 56 -25.93 1.80 13.37
CA PRO A 56 -26.95 1.41 12.40
C PRO A 56 -26.36 0.67 11.20
N LYS A 57 -27.16 -0.20 10.56
CA LYS A 57 -26.79 -0.81 9.27
C LYS A 57 -26.51 0.29 8.25
N GLY A 58 -25.51 0.08 7.40
CA GLY A 58 -25.17 1.05 6.35
C GLY A 58 -24.26 2.19 6.79
N LYS A 59 -23.97 2.34 8.10
CA LYS A 59 -23.04 3.38 8.56
C LYS A 59 -21.62 3.09 8.07
N LYS A 60 -21.09 3.97 7.21
CA LYS A 60 -19.71 3.94 6.74
C LYS A 60 -18.74 4.25 7.88
N GLY A 61 -17.61 3.54 7.91
CA GLY A 61 -16.51 3.82 8.84
C GLY A 61 -15.60 4.93 8.32
N VAL A 62 -14.61 5.30 9.13
CA VAL A 62 -13.56 6.26 8.79
C VAL A 62 -12.20 5.65 9.11
N VAL A 63 -11.24 5.86 8.21
CA VAL A 63 -9.81 5.66 8.47
C VAL A 63 -9.11 6.94 8.04
N SER A 64 -8.57 7.70 8.98
CA SER A 64 -7.93 8.99 8.70
C SER A 64 -6.84 9.36 9.70
N GLY A 65 -5.82 10.11 9.28
CA GLY A 65 -4.84 10.71 10.19
C GLY A 65 -3.90 9.67 10.80
N ILE A 66 -3.32 8.80 9.97
CA ILE A 66 -2.41 7.75 10.43
C ILE A 66 -0.98 8.08 9.98
N ASN A 67 -0.09 8.19 10.95
CA ASN A 67 1.32 8.51 10.72
C ASN A 67 2.20 7.31 11.06
N PHE A 68 3.01 6.90 10.09
CA PHE A 68 4.06 5.90 10.23
C PHE A 68 5.41 6.59 10.18
N SER A 69 6.26 6.39 11.19
CA SER A 69 7.61 6.96 11.16
C SER A 69 8.71 6.08 11.73
N ASN A 70 9.89 6.08 11.10
CA ASN A 70 11.05 5.29 11.53
C ASN A 70 10.71 3.80 11.72
N ILE A 71 10.32 3.15 10.62
CA ILE A 71 9.95 1.73 10.61
C ILE A 71 10.89 0.96 9.68
N ILE A 72 11.47 -0.12 10.21
CA ILE A 72 12.33 -1.04 9.46
C ILE A 72 11.62 -2.38 9.35
N ILE A 73 11.37 -2.83 8.13
CA ILE A 73 10.72 -4.11 7.83
C ILE A 73 11.71 -4.99 7.07
N LYS A 74 12.15 -6.06 7.73
CA LYS A 74 13.11 -7.02 7.21
C LYS A 74 12.37 -8.26 6.73
N ASN A 75 12.93 -8.90 5.71
CA ASN A 75 12.48 -10.20 5.25
C ASN A 75 10.96 -10.23 4.97
N SER A 76 10.40 -9.21 4.32
CA SER A 76 8.99 -9.23 3.93
C SER A 76 8.76 -10.18 2.76
N GLY A 77 7.58 -10.81 2.73
CA GLY A 77 7.12 -11.65 1.63
C GLY A 77 6.78 -10.85 0.37
N ILE A 78 6.03 -11.52 -0.51
CA ILE A 78 5.70 -11.03 -1.85
C ILE A 78 4.58 -9.98 -1.86
N SER A 79 3.82 -9.89 -0.77
CA SER A 79 2.68 -8.97 -0.67
C SER A 79 3.16 -7.53 -0.39
N PRO A 80 2.69 -6.52 -1.14
CA PRO A 80 3.07 -5.13 -0.91
C PRO A 80 2.39 -4.58 0.34
N THR A 81 2.87 -3.46 0.87
CA THR A 81 2.04 -2.61 1.75
C THR A 81 0.75 -2.24 1.03
N THR A 82 -0.39 -2.40 1.70
CA THR A 82 -1.71 -2.23 1.09
C THR A 82 -2.50 -1.17 1.86
N VAL A 83 -2.98 -0.14 1.18
CA VAL A 83 -3.87 0.89 1.75
C VAL A 83 -5.08 1.01 0.84
N THR A 84 -6.23 0.52 1.32
CA THR A 84 -7.42 0.37 0.48
C THR A 84 -8.69 0.91 1.14
N GLY A 85 -9.30 1.90 0.52
CA GLY A 85 -10.70 2.27 0.74
C GLY A 85 -11.64 1.36 -0.02
N PHE A 86 -12.80 1.88 -0.40
CA PHE A 86 -13.72 1.26 -1.34
C PHE A 86 -14.43 2.37 -2.15
N PRO A 87 -15.12 2.04 -3.26
CA PRO A 87 -15.85 3.03 -4.04
C PRO A 87 -16.76 3.90 -3.16
N ASP A 88 -16.74 5.21 -3.38
CA ASP A 88 -17.49 6.21 -2.59
C ASP A 88 -17.10 6.32 -1.10
N ASN A 89 -15.96 5.76 -0.66
CA ASN A 89 -15.42 5.98 0.67
C ASN A 89 -13.90 5.76 0.73
N THR A 90 -13.15 6.85 0.72
CA THR A 90 -11.69 6.82 0.69
C THR A 90 -11.07 6.79 2.09
N ILE A 91 -9.86 6.23 2.19
CA ILE A 91 -8.98 6.46 3.34
C ILE A 91 -8.32 7.83 3.14
N THR A 92 -8.19 8.63 4.20
CA THR A 92 -7.59 9.96 4.10
C THR A 92 -6.39 10.17 5.01
N ASP A 93 -5.52 11.12 4.69
CA ASP A 93 -4.50 11.68 5.58
C ASP A 93 -3.54 10.61 6.16
N ILE A 94 -2.84 9.90 5.26
CA ILE A 94 -1.87 8.86 5.61
C ILE A 94 -0.46 9.35 5.33
N ASN A 95 0.44 9.25 6.32
CA ASN A 95 1.82 9.73 6.17
C ASN A 95 2.82 8.61 6.45
N PHE A 96 3.71 8.36 5.50
CA PHE A 96 4.84 7.45 5.63
C PHE A 96 6.15 8.24 5.64
N ARG A 97 6.88 8.23 6.75
CA ARG A 97 8.18 8.91 6.89
C ARG A 97 9.27 7.94 7.36
N ASP A 98 10.42 7.92 6.70
CA ASP A 98 11.55 7.07 7.12
C ASP A 98 11.16 5.59 7.24
N ILE A 99 10.65 5.04 6.13
CA ILE A 99 10.20 3.64 6.05
C ILE A 99 11.17 2.85 5.18
N PHE A 100 11.72 1.76 5.71
CA PHE A 100 12.71 0.93 5.03
C PHE A 100 12.22 -0.51 4.96
N ILE A 101 11.98 -1.02 3.75
CA ILE A 101 11.39 -2.35 3.55
C ILE A 101 12.31 -3.19 2.68
N THR A 102 12.60 -4.42 3.13
CA THR A 102 13.23 -5.46 2.31
C THR A 102 12.21 -6.52 1.94
N HIS A 103 11.88 -6.61 0.65
CA HIS A 103 10.97 -7.60 0.08
C HIS A 103 11.73 -8.78 -0.53
N SER A 104 11.15 -9.97 -0.43
CA SER A 104 11.67 -11.16 -1.11
C SER A 104 11.53 -11.10 -2.63
N GLY A 105 10.58 -10.32 -3.15
CA GLY A 105 10.17 -10.39 -4.55
C GLY A 105 9.41 -11.68 -4.88
N GLY A 106 9.50 -12.14 -6.13
CA GLY A 106 8.88 -13.38 -6.63
C GLY A 106 7.61 -13.16 -7.46
N GLY A 107 7.29 -11.92 -7.80
CA GLY A 107 6.24 -11.57 -8.74
C GLY A 107 6.59 -11.96 -10.18
N THR A 108 5.60 -11.92 -11.04
CA THR A 108 5.72 -12.24 -12.47
C THR A 108 5.13 -11.13 -13.33
N ALA A 109 5.44 -11.14 -14.63
CA ALA A 109 4.85 -10.20 -15.57
C ALA A 109 3.31 -10.33 -15.68
N LYS A 110 2.73 -11.49 -15.34
CA LYS A 110 1.27 -11.64 -15.29
C LYS A 110 0.66 -10.86 -14.11
N ASP A 111 1.38 -10.81 -12.99
CA ASP A 111 0.91 -10.15 -11.78
C ASP A 111 0.84 -8.62 -11.96
N THR A 112 1.64 -8.04 -12.86
CA THR A 112 1.65 -6.58 -13.14
C THR A 112 0.34 -6.08 -13.74
N SER A 113 -0.35 -6.94 -14.48
CA SER A 113 -1.59 -6.62 -15.20
C SER A 113 -2.83 -7.20 -14.53
N LEU A 114 -2.69 -7.68 -13.29
CA LEU A 114 -3.80 -8.21 -12.52
C LEU A 114 -4.88 -7.14 -12.32
N VAL A 115 -6.12 -7.50 -12.65
CA VAL A 115 -7.32 -6.75 -12.25
C VAL A 115 -7.69 -7.19 -10.83
N VAL A 116 -7.58 -6.26 -9.88
CA VAL A 116 -7.84 -6.54 -8.46
C VAL A 116 -9.33 -6.36 -8.19
N ALA A 117 -9.98 -7.42 -7.72
CA ALA A 117 -11.38 -7.37 -7.29
C ALA A 117 -11.53 -6.49 -6.04
N GLU A 118 -12.66 -5.77 -5.93
CA GLU A 118 -12.94 -4.86 -4.82
C GLU A 118 -13.02 -5.55 -3.45
N ASN A 119 -13.70 -6.71 -3.39
CA ASN A 119 -13.94 -7.49 -2.17
C ASN A 119 -14.39 -6.64 -0.96
N SER A 120 -15.20 -5.60 -1.22
CA SER A 120 -15.46 -4.52 -0.28
C SER A 120 -16.39 -4.91 0.88
N ASP A 121 -17.29 -5.88 0.66
CA ASP A 121 -18.33 -6.35 1.60
C ASP A 121 -17.89 -7.48 2.54
N HIS A 122 -16.66 -7.99 2.39
CA HIS A 122 -16.11 -9.06 3.21
C HIS A 122 -15.43 -8.53 4.49
N TYR A 123 -15.22 -9.41 5.47
CA TYR A 123 -14.42 -9.04 6.65
C TYR A 123 -12.98 -8.72 6.22
N PRO A 124 -12.39 -7.61 6.69
CA PRO A 124 -11.00 -7.28 6.38
C PRO A 124 -10.06 -8.38 6.82
N GLY A 125 -9.16 -8.76 5.93
CA GLY A 125 -8.06 -9.65 6.25
C GLY A 125 -7.06 -9.64 5.11
N THR A 126 -5.79 -9.85 5.43
CA THR A 126 -4.70 -9.72 4.43
C THR A 126 -4.72 -10.76 3.31
N ARG A 127 -5.62 -11.75 3.41
CA ARG A 127 -5.92 -12.73 2.36
C ARG A 127 -7.17 -12.41 1.55
N MET A 128 -7.84 -11.29 1.83
CA MET A 128 -9.01 -10.87 1.06
C MET A 128 -8.63 -10.48 -0.36
N PHE A 129 -7.38 -10.06 -0.59
CA PHE A 129 -6.79 -9.93 -1.91
C PHE A 129 -5.85 -11.10 -2.20
N VAL A 130 -5.50 -11.28 -3.47
CA VAL A 130 -4.40 -12.19 -3.81
C VAL A 130 -3.09 -11.63 -3.28
N ARG A 131 -2.17 -12.51 -2.86
CA ARG A 131 -0.85 -12.12 -2.34
C ARG A 131 -0.04 -11.31 -3.35
N LYS A 132 -0.18 -11.63 -4.64
CA LYS A 132 0.57 -10.99 -5.73
C LYS A 132 -0.24 -9.86 -6.35
N LEU A 133 -0.49 -8.81 -5.56
CA LEU A 133 -0.99 -7.54 -6.08
C LEU A 133 -0.02 -6.96 -7.12
N PRO A 134 -0.46 -6.06 -8.01
CA PRO A 134 0.35 -5.54 -9.13
C PRO A 134 1.52 -4.63 -8.71
N ALA A 135 1.73 -4.45 -7.40
CA ALA A 135 2.87 -3.77 -6.82
C ALA A 135 3.73 -4.72 -5.97
N THR A 136 5.02 -4.43 -5.89
CA THR A 136 5.94 -5.09 -4.94
C THR A 136 6.07 -4.29 -3.64
N GLY A 137 6.06 -2.95 -3.70
CA GLY A 137 6.21 -2.08 -2.54
C GLY A 137 4.88 -1.62 -1.93
N PHE A 138 4.11 -0.82 -2.67
CA PHE A 138 2.85 -0.23 -2.21
C PHE A 138 1.72 -0.40 -3.22
N TYR A 139 0.58 -0.94 -2.79
CA TYR A 139 -0.68 -0.94 -3.53
C TYR A 139 -1.68 -0.02 -2.81
N LEU A 140 -2.06 1.06 -3.45
CA LEU A 140 -2.96 2.09 -2.93
C LEU A 140 -4.23 2.08 -3.77
N ARG A 141 -5.39 2.04 -3.12
CA ARG A 141 -6.69 2.12 -3.81
C ARG A 141 -7.74 2.91 -3.04
N HIS A 142 -8.44 3.84 -3.67
CA HIS A 142 -9.44 4.71 -3.02
C HIS A 142 -8.83 5.45 -1.82
N VAL A 143 -7.79 6.24 -2.07
CA VAL A 143 -7.04 6.97 -1.04
C VAL A 143 -6.96 8.45 -1.40
N LYS A 144 -7.09 9.34 -0.41
CA LYS A 144 -6.91 10.77 -0.59
C LYS A 144 -5.89 11.32 0.39
N ASN A 145 -5.07 12.28 -0.01
CA ASN A 145 -4.08 12.94 0.86
C ASN A 145 -3.12 11.94 1.52
N ILE A 146 -2.22 11.37 0.72
CA ILE A 146 -1.23 10.38 1.17
C ILE A 146 0.19 10.84 0.83
N SER A 147 1.09 10.83 1.81
CA SER A 147 2.46 11.30 1.64
C SER A 147 3.51 10.24 1.95
N PHE A 148 4.61 10.30 1.20
CA PHE A 148 5.78 9.46 1.35
C PHE A 148 7.02 10.35 1.44
N ASN A 149 7.76 10.25 2.55
CA ASN A 149 8.99 11.00 2.76
C ASN A 149 10.11 10.05 3.19
N ASN A 150 11.16 9.93 2.37
CA ASN A 150 12.28 9.02 2.61
C ASN A 150 11.84 7.55 2.82
N VAL A 151 11.15 7.00 1.81
CA VAL A 151 10.75 5.58 1.78
C VAL A 151 11.70 4.80 0.88
N GLN A 152 12.21 3.67 1.35
CA GLN A 152 13.20 2.85 0.63
C GLN A 152 12.73 1.40 0.55
N ILE A 153 12.72 0.87 -0.68
CA ILE A 153 12.26 -0.50 -0.97
C ILE A 153 13.38 -1.28 -1.62
N ASN A 154 13.88 -2.30 -0.93
CA ASN A 154 14.88 -3.22 -1.46
C ASN A 154 14.22 -4.55 -1.83
N ILE A 155 14.40 -5.00 -3.08
CA ILE A 155 13.82 -6.24 -3.58
C ILE A 155 14.95 -7.23 -3.83
N VAL A 156 14.95 -8.31 -3.04
CA VAL A 156 16.05 -9.28 -3.03
C VAL A 156 15.97 -10.27 -4.20
N GLY A 157 14.76 -10.69 -4.57
CA GLY A 157 14.53 -11.64 -5.66
C GLY A 157 14.06 -10.97 -6.96
N ASN A 158 13.87 -11.78 -7.99
CA ASN A 158 13.27 -11.30 -9.24
C ASN A 158 11.82 -10.91 -9.02
N ASP A 159 11.45 -9.69 -9.41
CA ASP A 159 10.09 -9.18 -9.34
C ASP A 159 9.92 -8.04 -10.35
N PRO A 160 9.17 -8.24 -11.45
CA PRO A 160 8.98 -7.21 -12.47
C PRO A 160 7.85 -6.23 -12.13
N ARG A 161 7.17 -6.38 -10.98
CA ARG A 161 6.05 -5.52 -10.56
C ARG A 161 6.52 -4.13 -10.17
N ALA A 162 5.62 -3.15 -10.31
CA ALA A 162 5.91 -1.76 -9.98
C ALA A 162 6.21 -1.58 -8.48
N ILE A 163 7.00 -0.56 -8.16
CA ILE A 163 7.29 -0.19 -6.76
C ILE A 163 6.01 0.29 -6.09
N LEU A 164 5.23 1.11 -6.79
CA LEU A 164 3.97 1.61 -6.29
C LEU A 164 2.91 1.61 -7.40
N VAL A 165 1.72 1.14 -7.06
CA VAL A 165 0.50 1.26 -7.86
C VAL A 165 -0.49 2.11 -7.09
N ALA A 166 -0.99 3.16 -7.72
CA ALA A 166 -2.05 4.02 -7.21
C ALA A 166 -3.26 3.90 -8.13
N ASP A 167 -4.42 3.57 -7.55
CA ASP A 167 -5.66 3.24 -8.27
C ASP A 167 -6.84 3.99 -7.61
N ASP A 168 -7.37 5.02 -8.24
CA ASP A 168 -8.25 6.01 -7.58
C ASP A 168 -7.58 6.64 -6.34
N VAL A 169 -6.44 7.30 -6.56
CA VAL A 169 -5.73 8.06 -5.53
C VAL A 169 -5.74 9.54 -5.86
N LYS A 170 -6.04 10.37 -4.86
CA LYS A 170 -6.10 11.82 -4.99
C LYS A 170 -5.12 12.47 -4.03
N GLU A 171 -4.44 13.54 -4.44
CA GLU A 171 -3.54 14.30 -3.57
C GLU A 171 -2.43 13.41 -2.97
N MET A 172 -1.53 12.87 -3.80
CA MET A 172 -0.40 12.05 -3.34
C MET A 172 0.93 12.79 -3.50
N GLU A 173 1.76 12.79 -2.46
CA GLU A 173 3.12 13.34 -2.51
C GLU A 173 4.17 12.23 -2.33
N LEU A 174 5.10 12.15 -3.28
CA LEU A 174 6.28 11.28 -3.22
C LEU A 174 7.54 12.13 -3.10
N LYS A 175 8.17 12.13 -1.93
CA LYS A 175 9.41 12.85 -1.65
C LYS A 175 10.53 11.90 -1.23
N GLY A 176 11.58 11.82 -2.04
CA GLY A 176 12.76 11.04 -1.71
C GLY A 176 12.53 9.52 -1.62
N VAL A 177 11.55 9.00 -2.36
CA VAL A 177 11.32 7.55 -2.49
C VAL A 177 12.44 6.92 -3.34
N LYS A 178 12.95 5.77 -2.91
CA LYS A 178 14.01 5.01 -3.58
C LYS A 178 13.66 3.53 -3.65
N TYR A 179 14.24 2.85 -4.63
CA TYR A 179 14.19 1.40 -4.68
C TYR A 179 15.49 0.78 -5.19
N GLN A 180 15.68 -0.50 -4.87
CA GLN A 180 16.70 -1.37 -5.46
C GLN A 180 16.03 -2.66 -5.91
N SER A 181 16.34 -3.12 -7.12
CA SER A 181 15.81 -4.34 -7.72
C SER A 181 16.88 -5.03 -8.56
N LEU A 182 16.90 -6.36 -8.56
CA LEU A 182 17.72 -7.16 -9.48
C LEU A 182 17.16 -7.17 -10.91
N THR A 183 15.84 -7.06 -11.04
CA THR A 183 15.15 -7.10 -12.34
C THR A 183 14.78 -5.68 -12.79
N PRO A 184 15.06 -5.31 -14.06
CA PRO A 184 14.55 -4.07 -14.62
C PRO A 184 13.02 -4.02 -14.56
N LEU A 185 12.48 -2.93 -14.04
CA LEU A 185 11.04 -2.72 -13.94
C LEU A 185 10.51 -2.06 -15.22
N ALA A 186 9.46 -2.63 -15.82
CA ALA A 186 8.80 -2.01 -16.97
C ALA A 186 8.22 -0.63 -16.59
N HIS A 187 7.65 -0.55 -15.39
CA HIS A 187 7.16 0.67 -14.76
C HIS A 187 7.54 0.68 -13.28
N VAL A 188 8.04 1.82 -12.79
CA VAL A 188 8.31 2.02 -11.36
C VAL A 188 7.05 2.46 -10.63
N LEU A 189 6.25 3.30 -11.28
CA LEU A 189 4.96 3.77 -10.79
C LEU A 189 3.88 3.47 -11.83
N ILE A 190 2.71 3.02 -11.37
CA ILE A 190 1.51 2.89 -12.20
C ILE A 190 0.41 3.71 -11.52
N LEU A 191 -0.13 4.69 -12.25
CA LEU A 191 -1.20 5.59 -11.80
C LEU A 191 -2.45 5.29 -12.64
N LYS A 192 -3.54 4.94 -11.97
CA LYS A 192 -4.85 4.62 -12.56
C LYS A 192 -5.89 5.51 -11.92
N ASP A 193 -6.67 6.20 -12.74
CA ASP A 193 -7.77 7.05 -12.30
C ASP A 193 -7.37 7.99 -11.13
N SER A 194 -6.10 8.42 -11.12
CA SER A 194 -5.49 9.16 -10.01
C SER A 194 -5.25 10.61 -10.40
N GLU A 195 -5.33 11.53 -9.43
CA GLU A 195 -5.20 12.97 -9.65
C GLU A 195 -4.38 13.68 -8.57
N ASP A 196 -3.78 14.81 -8.95
CA ASP A 196 -3.00 15.69 -8.08
C ASP A 196 -1.81 14.97 -7.42
N ILE A 197 -0.96 14.38 -8.27
CA ILE A 197 0.21 13.61 -7.82
C ILE A 197 1.47 14.45 -7.97
N VAL A 198 2.18 14.66 -6.86
CA VAL A 198 3.42 15.42 -6.80
C VAL A 198 4.58 14.48 -6.52
N ILE A 199 5.60 14.53 -7.37
CA ILE A 199 6.84 13.76 -7.21
C ILE A 199 7.99 14.76 -7.09
N SER A 200 8.57 14.86 -5.91
CA SER A 200 9.61 15.85 -5.61
C SER A 200 10.92 15.17 -5.18
N ALA A 201 12.05 15.77 -5.55
CA ALA A 201 13.37 15.19 -5.37
C ALA A 201 13.44 13.73 -5.88
N PRO A 202 13.11 13.49 -7.18
CA PRO A 202 12.90 12.15 -7.71
C PRO A 202 14.21 11.35 -7.66
N LYS A 203 14.32 10.51 -6.63
CA LYS A 203 15.29 9.41 -6.59
C LYS A 203 14.67 8.10 -7.10
N ILE A 204 13.38 8.12 -7.42
CA ILE A 204 12.73 7.12 -8.27
C ILE A 204 13.17 7.40 -9.72
N GLN A 205 13.95 6.48 -10.28
CA GLN A 205 14.34 6.50 -11.69
C GLN A 205 13.62 5.37 -12.41
N GLY A 206 12.86 5.68 -13.46
CA GLY A 206 12.20 4.67 -14.28
C GLY A 206 10.90 5.19 -14.92
N LYS A 207 10.23 4.33 -15.68
CA LYS A 207 9.02 4.71 -16.41
C LYS A 207 7.81 4.79 -15.46
N ILE A 208 6.98 5.80 -15.68
CA ILE A 208 5.67 5.95 -15.01
C ILE A 208 4.60 5.61 -16.04
N GLN A 209 3.68 4.70 -15.69
CA GLN A 209 2.47 4.45 -16.49
C GLN A 209 1.32 5.29 -15.93
N GLN A 210 0.57 5.93 -16.82
CA GLN A 210 -0.63 6.69 -16.48
C GLN A 210 -1.81 6.14 -17.27
N ILE A 211 -2.92 5.89 -16.59
CA ILE A 211 -4.18 5.42 -17.17
C ILE A 211 -5.27 6.31 -16.59
N ASN A 212 -5.96 7.08 -17.43
CA ASN A 212 -7.02 8.02 -17.03
C ASN A 212 -6.65 8.98 -15.88
N SER A 213 -5.37 9.23 -15.68
CA SER A 213 -4.87 10.05 -14.56
C SER A 213 -4.68 11.49 -14.98
N LYS A 214 -4.84 12.43 -14.04
CA LYS A 214 -4.77 13.87 -14.29
C LYS A 214 -3.73 14.52 -13.38
N LEU A 215 -3.18 15.64 -13.83
CA LEU A 215 -2.25 16.52 -13.11
C LEU A 215 -1.14 15.80 -12.32
N ILE A 216 -0.03 15.53 -12.99
CA ILE A 216 1.18 14.98 -12.37
C ILE A 216 2.29 16.01 -12.47
N SER A 217 2.79 16.43 -11.31
CA SER A 217 3.90 17.40 -11.20
C SER A 217 5.16 16.66 -10.78
N ILE A 218 6.21 16.76 -11.61
CA ILE A 218 7.55 16.25 -11.27
C ILE A 218 8.44 17.46 -11.00
N GLN A 219 8.79 17.65 -9.73
CA GLN A 219 9.61 18.77 -9.27
C GLN A 219 11.05 18.27 -9.08
N LYS A 220 12.00 18.93 -9.76
CA LYS A 220 13.44 18.60 -9.68
C LYS A 220 14.04 19.05 -8.36
#